data_AF-A0A920NBR1-F1
#
_entry.id   AF-A0A920NBR1-F1
#
_cell.length_a   1.000
_cell.length_b   1.000
_cell.length_c   1.000
_cell.angle_alpha   90.00
_cell.angle_beta   90.00
_cell.angle_gamma   90.00
#
_symmetry.space_group_name_H-M   'P 1'
#
loop_
_entity.id
_entity.type
_entity.pdbx_description
1 polymer ?
#
loop_
_entity_poly.entity_id
_entity_poly.type
_entity_poly.pdbx_seq_one_letter_code
_entity_poly.pdbx_strand_id
1 'polypeptide(L)' 'MVQATEKTVLEKRELLVSLIREMESLIVAYSGGVDSAFLAAIGHEVLGQRSVAVIAASPSLAPAELEEATKLHMI' A
#
# COMPACT_ATOMS: atom_id res chain seq x y z
N MET A 1 -18.75 30.76 6.87
CA MET A 1 -19.06 29.32 6.85
C MET A 1 -18.10 28.67 5.88
N VAL A 2 -17.12 27.90 6.36
CA VAL A 2 -16.24 27.12 5.48
C VAL A 2 -16.86 25.74 5.38
N GLN A 3 -17.56 25.46 4.28
CA GLN A 3 -17.87 24.07 3.94
C GLN A 3 -16.57 23.44 3.46
N ALA A 4 -15.98 22.58 4.27
CA ALA A 4 -15.01 21.62 3.77
C ALA A 4 -15.77 20.67 2.84
N THR A 5 -15.63 20.85 1.53
CA THR A 5 -16.19 19.94 0.54
C THR A 5 -15.49 18.59 0.71
N GLU A 6 -16.23 17.55 1.09
CA GLU A 6 -15.66 16.20 1.17
C GLU A 6 -15.17 15.78 -0.22
N LYS A 7 -13.91 15.34 -0.28
CA LYS A 7 -13.35 14.74 -1.50
C LYS A 7 -14.08 13.43 -1.79
N THR A 8 -14.50 13.27 -3.04
CA THR A 8 -14.97 12.00 -3.60
C THR A 8 -13.87 10.93 -3.51
N VAL A 9 -14.27 9.66 -3.61
CA VAL A 9 -13.33 8.52 -3.60
C VAL A 9 -12.34 8.62 -4.76
N LEU A 10 -12.79 9.09 -5.93
CA LEU A 10 -11.95 9.30 -7.10
C LEU A 10 -10.88 10.37 -6.85
N GLU A 11 -11.27 11.52 -6.29
CA GLU A 11 -10.31 12.59 -5.95
C GLU A 11 -9.30 12.15 -4.88
N LYS A 12 -9.70 11.31 -3.92
CA LYS A 12 -8.77 10.72 -2.93
C LYS A 12 -7.78 9.77 -3.61
N ARG A 13 -8.23 8.93 -4.54
CA ARG A 13 -7.36 8.02 -5.29
C ARG A 13 -6.38 8.79 -6.19
N GLU A 14 -6.85 9.81 -6.89
CA GLU A 14 -5.99 10.65 -7.75
C GLU A 14 -4.91 11.34 -6.93
N LEU A 15 -5.26 11.91 -5.77
CA LEU A 15 -4.28 12.50 -4.87
C LEU A 15 -3.24 11.47 -4.41
N LEU A 16 -3.68 10.27 -4.01
CA LEU A 16 -2.77 9.19 -3.60
C LEU A 16 -1.79 8.82 -4.73
N VAL A 17 -2.30 8.65 -5.95
CA VAL A 17 -1.48 8.32 -7.12
C VAL A 17 -0.46 9.41 -7.42
N SER A 18 -0.86 10.69 -7.35
CA SER A 18 0.05 11.81 -7.55
C SER A 18 1.17 11.83 -6.49
N LEU A 19 0.81 11.67 -5.21
CA LEU A 19 1.80 11.61 -4.12
C LEU A 19 2.79 10.46 -4.31
N ILE A 20 2.32 9.27 -4.69
CA ILE A 20 3.20 8.12 -4.93
C ILE A 20 4.12 8.37 -6.13
N ARG A 21 3.63 8.97 -7.22
CA ARG A 21 4.46 9.33 -8.38
C ARG A 21 5.59 10.29 -8.00
N GLU A 22 5.28 11.28 -7.17
CA GLU A 22 6.24 12.30 -6.70
C GLU A 22 7.34 11.71 -5.81
N MET A 23 7.09 10.59 -5.11
CA MET A 23 8.10 9.92 -4.28
C MET A 23 9.16 9.16 -5.09
N GLU A 24 8.90 8.85 -6.36
CA GLU A 24 9.75 8.08 -7.30
C GLU A 24 10.05 6.60 -6.91
N SER A 25 10.10 6.30 -5.61
CA SER A 25 10.26 4.97 -5.01
C SER A 25 9.48 4.88 -3.70
N LEU A 26 9.06 3.67 -3.31
CA LEU A 26 8.20 3.44 -2.14
C LEU A 26 8.57 2.14 -1.42
N ILE A 27 8.63 2.18 -0.09
CA ILE A 27 8.64 0.99 0.76
C ILE A 27 7.35 1.02 1.59
N VAL A 28 6.53 -0.03 1.48
CA VAL A 28 5.30 -0.18 2.24
C VAL A 28 5.51 -1.17 3.38
N ALA A 29 5.28 -0.73 4.62
CA ALA A 29 5.20 -1.64 5.76
C ALA A 29 3.90 -2.45 5.65
N TYR A 30 4.01 -3.69 5.18
CA TYR A 30 2.88 -4.58 4.96
C TYR A 30 2.61 -5.42 6.20
N SER A 31 1.36 -5.38 6.68
CA SER A 31 0.92 -6.06 7.90
C SER A 31 0.05 -7.28 7.66
N GLY A 32 -0.26 -7.61 6.41
CA GLY A 32 -1.29 -8.60 6.05
C GLY A 32 -2.70 -8.00 5.88
N GLY A 33 -2.94 -6.78 6.39
CA GLY A 33 -4.26 -6.14 6.34
C GLY A 33 -4.62 -5.51 4.98
N VAL A 34 -5.92 -5.26 4.77
CA VAL A 34 -6.45 -4.71 3.51
C VAL A 34 -5.88 -3.32 3.17
N ASP A 35 -5.65 -2.47 4.17
CA ASP A 35 -5.15 -1.11 3.95
C ASP A 35 -3.70 -1.12 3.43
N SER A 36 -2.84 -1.91 4.06
CA SER A 36 -1.44 -2.03 3.66
C SER A 36 -1.28 -2.84 2.37
N ALA A 37 -2.16 -3.83 2.12
CA ALA A 37 -2.25 -4.53 0.85
C ALA A 37 -2.68 -3.59 -0.30
N PHE A 38 -3.70 -2.74 -0.06
CA PHE A 38 -4.16 -1.75 -1.04
C PHE A 38 -3.05 -0.75 -1.38
N LEU A 39 -2.34 -0.24 -0.38
CA LEU A 39 -1.23 0.69 -0.60
C LEU A 39 -0.07 0.03 -1.36
N ALA A 40 0.28 -1.22 -1.04
CA ALA A 40 1.26 -1.99 -1.79
C ALA A 40 0.85 -2.17 -3.26
N ALA A 41 -0.42 -2.52 -3.51
CA ALA A 41 -0.96 -2.71 -4.85
C ALA A 41 -0.92 -1.43 -5.69
N ILE A 42 -1.41 -0.31 -5.15
CA ILE A 42 -1.37 0.98 -5.84
C ILE A 42 0.07 1.45 -6.03
N GLY A 43 0.95 1.27 -5.03
CA GLY A 43 2.37 1.57 -5.14
C GLY A 43 3.02 0.85 -6.30
N HIS A 44 2.77 -0.46 -6.42
CA HIS A 44 3.28 -1.27 -7.52
C HIS A 44 2.63 -0.91 -8.88
N GLU A 45 1.33 -0.62 -8.93
CA GLU A 45 0.65 -0.13 -10.14
C GLU A 45 1.30 1.15 -10.67
N VAL A 46 1.69 2.06 -9.76
CA VAL A 46 2.22 3.38 -10.12
C VAL A 46 3.72 3.37 -10.42
N LEU A 47 4.52 2.64 -9.63
CA LEU A 47 5.99 2.70 -9.66
C LEU A 47 6.65 1.39 -10.12
N GLY A 48 5.88 0.32 -10.30
CA GLY A 48 6.40 -1.01 -10.67
C GLY A 48 7.41 -1.53 -9.65
N GLN A 49 8.57 -1.94 -10.16
CA GLN A 49 9.67 -2.50 -9.34
C GLN A 49 10.31 -1.49 -8.37
N ARG A 50 9.98 -0.20 -8.46
CA ARG A 50 10.44 0.82 -7.50
C ARG A 50 9.52 0.94 -6.27
N SER A 51 8.49 0.11 -6.17
CA SER A 51 7.66 -0.05 -4.98
C SER A 51 7.80 -1.48 -4.44
N VAL A 52 8.20 -1.60 -3.18
CA VAL A 52 8.34 -2.89 -2.49
C VAL A 52 7.51 -2.90 -1.20
N ALA A 53 6.87 -4.03 -0.92
CA ALA A 53 6.15 -4.25 0.33
C ALA A 53 7.00 -5.11 1.26
N VAL A 54 7.02 -4.80 2.56
CA VAL A 54 7.86 -5.52 3.54
C VAL A 54 6.99 -5.96 4.69
N ILE A 55 6.95 -7.26 4.95
CA ILE A 55 6.29 -7.84 6.12
C ILE A 55 7.32 -8.39 7.10
N ALA A 56 7.15 -8.09 8.39
CA ALA A 56 8.00 -8.62 9.43
C ALA A 56 7.57 -10.04 9.79
N ALA A 57 8.44 -11.02 9.53
CA ALA A 57 8.30 -12.34 10.13
C ALA A 57 8.63 -12.23 11.63
N SER A 58 7.63 -12.44 12.50
CA SER A 58 7.82 -12.41 13.95
C SER A 58 7.27 -13.69 14.58
N PRO A 59 7.77 -14.11 15.76
CA PRO A 59 7.23 -15.27 16.49
C PRO A 59 5.73 -15.15 16.83
N SER A 60 5.21 -13.91 16.85
CA SER A 60 3.79 -13.63 17.11
C SER A 60 2.91 -13.73 15.86
N LEU A 61 3.49 -13.81 14.66
CA LEU A 61 2.77 -13.96 13.39
C LEU A 61 2.63 -15.46 13.08
N ALA A 62 1.42 -15.93 12.82
CA ALA A 62 1.24 -17.33 12.49
C ALA A 62 1.88 -17.62 11.11
N PRO A 63 2.57 -18.77 10.93
CA PRO A 63 3.19 -19.11 9.64
C PRO A 63 2.23 -19.06 8.45
N ALA A 64 0.96 -19.45 8.66
CA ALA A 64 -0.09 -19.38 7.63
C ALA A 64 -0.42 -17.93 7.21
N GLU A 65 -0.40 -16.98 8.14
CA GLU A 65 -0.62 -15.56 7.85
C GLU A 65 0.54 -14.96 7.06
N LEU A 66 1.77 -15.38 7.36
CA LEU A 66 2.95 -15.00 6.58
C LEU A 66 2.92 -15.59 5.16
N GLU A 67 2.52 -16.86 5.02
CA GLU A 67 2.38 -17.51 3.72
C GLU A 67 1.28 -16.84 2.88
N GLU A 68 0.14 -16.49 3.49
CA GLU A 68 -0.93 -15.77 2.80
C GLU A 68 -0.49 -14.36 2.37
N ALA A 69 0.16 -13.64 3.27
CA ALA A 69 0.70 -12.32 3.00
C ALA A 69 1.69 -12.33 1.82
N THR A 70 2.62 -13.28 1.77
CA THR A 70 3.69 -13.35 0.76
C THR A 70 3.24 -13.84 -0.62
N LYS A 71 1.98 -14.28 -0.80
CA LYS A 71 1.43 -14.61 -2.13
C LYS A 71 1.34 -13.40 -3.06
N LEU A 72 1.32 -12.19 -2.51
CA LEU A 72 1.48 -10.97 -3.29
C LEU A 72 2.88 -10.94 -3.91
N HIS A 73 2.96 -10.97 -5.24
CA HIS A 73 4.20 -10.91 -6.04
C HIS A 73 5.05 -9.63 -5.87
N MET A 74 4.74 -8.80 -4.88
CA MET A 74 5.34 -7.48 -4.63
C MET A 74 5.94 -7.33 -3.23
N ILE A 75 6.11 -8.45 -2.51
CA ILE A 75 6.77 -8.55 -1.19
C ILE A 75 8.14 -9.22 -1.35
#